data_AF-A0A183PU00-F1
#
_entry.id   AF-A0A183PU00-F1
#
_cell.length_a   1.000
_cell.length_b   1.000
_cell.length_c   1.000
_cell.angle_alpha   90.00
_cell.angle_beta   90.00
_cell.angle_gamma   90.00
#
_symmetry.space_group_name_H-M   'P 1'
#
loop_
_entity.id
_entity.type
_entity.pdbx_description
1 polymer ?
#
loop_
_entity_poly.entity_id
_entity_poly.type
_entity_poly.pdbx_seq_one_letter_code
_entity_poly.pdbx_strand_id
1 'polypeptide(L)'
;MLYHKVSSILLQLADWSLKRGFVYKQPVETSFPQGGMKHMNKTFIVTTIEDPPFVIFEPYRQGVHLEGNDQWTGFAMELLQHLSKMNHFDYIIKPVSDKKFGTFDESKGKWDGLIGDLVYKKADLAVASFTITYDRERVIDFTTPFMSLSLSVIIQKSNSDPGLQFTAPLSNEVSLLACTYKNVKLVLEIHNFNKFYRELSCLEILFSLQTDND
;
A
#
# COMPACT_ATOMS: atom_id res chain seq x y z
N MET A 1 5.94 -11.51 7.21
CA MET A 1 6.64 -12.35 8.20
C MET A 1 5.58 -12.94 9.11
N LEU A 2 5.61 -14.25 9.36
CA LEU A 2 4.65 -14.95 10.23
C LEU A 2 5.29 -15.16 11.61
N TYR A 3 4.57 -14.82 12.68
CA TYR A 3 5.06 -14.93 14.05
C TYR A 3 4.17 -15.85 14.88
N HIS A 4 4.78 -16.54 15.85
CA HIS A 4 4.07 -17.29 16.89
C HIS A 4 4.56 -16.81 18.26
N LYS A 5 3.62 -16.58 19.18
CA LYS A 5 3.91 -16.15 20.54
C LYS A 5 3.98 -17.37 21.45
N VAL A 6 5.18 -17.71 21.94
CA VAL A 6 5.39 -18.77 22.94
C VAL A 6 5.85 -18.13 24.24
N SER A 7 5.09 -18.28 25.32
CA SER A 7 5.52 -17.92 26.69
C SER A 7 6.22 -16.56 26.81
N SER A 8 5.66 -15.52 26.18
CA SER A 8 6.14 -14.13 26.12
C SER A 8 7.22 -13.78 25.07
N ILE A 9 7.67 -14.74 24.26
CA ILE A 9 8.63 -14.51 23.16
C ILE A 9 7.89 -14.56 21.80
N LEU A 10 8.15 -13.57 20.95
CA LEU A 10 7.72 -13.54 19.55
C LEU A 10 8.77 -14.26 18.71
N LEU A 11 8.42 -15.44 18.21
CA LEU A 11 9.28 -16.21 17.34
C LEU A 11 8.82 -16.05 15.89
N GLN A 12 9.73 -15.63 15.01
CA GLN A 12 9.49 -15.58 13.57
C GLN A 12 9.54 -17.00 12.99
N LEU A 13 8.39 -17.50 12.54
CA LEU A 13 8.26 -18.84 11.96
C LEU A 13 8.49 -18.87 10.46
N ALA A 14 8.20 -17.78 9.75
CA ALA A 14 8.36 -17.76 8.30
C ALA A 14 8.51 -16.34 7.73
N ASP A 15 9.17 -16.27 6.58
CA ASP A 15 9.19 -15.10 5.72
C ASP A 15 8.39 -15.34 4.44
N TRP A 16 7.76 -14.29 3.92
CA TRP A 16 7.06 -14.37 2.65
C TRP A 16 7.28 -13.11 1.82
N SER A 17 7.41 -13.28 0.51
CA SER A 17 7.43 -12.18 -0.46
C SER A 17 6.94 -12.63 -1.83
N LEU A 18 6.32 -11.73 -2.60
CA LEU A 18 5.85 -12.00 -3.97
C LEU A 18 6.92 -12.60 -4.89
N LYS A 19 8.20 -12.26 -4.70
CA LYS A 19 9.31 -12.75 -5.54
C LYS A 19 9.86 -14.10 -5.09
N ARG A 20 9.86 -14.38 -3.78
CA ARG A 20 10.55 -15.55 -3.19
C ARG A 20 9.59 -16.62 -2.64
N GLY A 21 8.29 -16.32 -2.53
CA GLY A 21 7.32 -17.17 -1.87
C GLY A 21 7.55 -17.31 -0.36
N PHE A 22 6.93 -18.32 0.23
CA PHE A 22 6.94 -18.67 1.65
C PHE A 22 8.20 -19.47 2.00
N VAL A 23 8.94 -18.98 2.99
CA VAL A 23 10.15 -19.60 3.51
C VAL A 23 9.96 -19.86 4.98
N TYR A 24 9.77 -21.12 5.35
CA TYR A 24 9.66 -21.55 6.74
C TYR A 24 11.04 -21.56 7.42
N LYS A 25 11.13 -20.93 8.59
CA LYS A 25 12.30 -20.96 9.47
C LYS A 25 11.92 -21.83 10.67
N GLN A 26 12.37 -23.09 10.70
CA GLN A 26 12.15 -23.96 11.85
C GLN A 26 12.74 -23.33 13.12
N PRO A 27 11.97 -23.15 14.20
CA PRO A 27 12.55 -23.13 15.53
C PRO A 27 13.01 -24.54 15.91
N VAL A 28 14.12 -24.60 16.63
CA VAL A 28 14.58 -25.80 17.32
C VAL A 28 13.45 -26.29 18.24
N GLU A 29 12.97 -27.51 17.95
CA GLU A 29 12.10 -28.38 18.76
C GLU A 29 11.12 -27.70 19.73
N THR A 30 10.00 -27.18 19.22
CA THR A 30 8.75 -27.22 19.99
C THR A 30 7.90 -28.35 19.46
N SER A 31 7.87 -29.46 20.18
CA SER A 31 6.94 -30.56 19.94
C SER A 31 5.51 -30.03 20.02
N PHE A 32 4.87 -29.79 18.87
CA PHE A 32 3.43 -29.64 18.82
C PHE A 32 2.82 -30.91 19.39
N PRO A 33 1.83 -30.83 20.30
CA PRO A 33 1.13 -32.02 20.75
C PRO A 33 0.57 -32.71 19.50
N GLN A 34 1.08 -33.89 19.19
CA GLN A 34 0.55 -34.77 18.15
C GLN A 34 -0.79 -35.29 18.65
N GLY A 35 -1.82 -34.45 18.58
CA GLY A 35 -3.20 -34.89 18.63
C GLY A 35 -3.41 -35.78 17.42
N GLY A 36 -3.42 -37.10 17.62
CA GLY A 36 -3.56 -38.07 16.54
C GLY A 36 -4.76 -37.72 15.66
N MET A 37 -4.49 -37.37 14.40
CA MET A 37 -5.54 -36.94 13.48
C MET A 37 -6.23 -38.17 12.87
N LYS A 38 -7.51 -38.31 13.22
CA LYS A 38 -8.42 -39.42 12.89
C LYS A 38 -8.91 -39.45 11.43
N HIS A 39 -8.23 -38.74 10.52
CA HIS A 39 -8.72 -38.46 9.16
C HIS A 39 -7.67 -38.78 8.06
N MET A 40 -6.99 -39.92 8.16
CA MET A 40 -5.92 -40.30 7.21
C MET A 40 -6.38 -40.50 5.75
N ASN A 41 -7.65 -40.35 5.40
CA ASN A 41 -8.18 -40.57 4.03
C ASN A 41 -9.25 -39.54 3.59
N LYS A 42 -9.33 -38.35 4.21
CA LYS A 42 -10.30 -37.33 3.80
C LYS A 42 -9.62 -36.21 3.03
N THR A 43 -10.05 -35.99 1.79
CA THR A 43 -9.71 -34.78 1.02
C THR A 43 -10.58 -33.63 1.45
N PHE A 44 -9.97 -32.54 1.93
CA PHE A 44 -10.68 -31.34 2.37
C PHE A 44 -11.08 -30.47 1.17
N ILE A 45 -12.33 -30.03 1.13
CA ILE A 45 -12.76 -29.02 0.17
C ILE A 45 -12.46 -27.64 0.75
N VAL A 46 -11.58 -26.89 0.09
CA VAL A 46 -11.18 -25.55 0.51
C VAL A 46 -11.86 -24.52 -0.36
N THR A 47 -12.70 -23.66 0.23
CA THR A 47 -13.27 -22.50 -0.46
C THR A 47 -12.35 -21.27 -0.33
N THR A 48 -12.26 -20.49 -1.39
CA THR A 48 -11.40 -19.30 -1.44
C THR A 48 -11.98 -18.23 -2.36
N ILE A 49 -11.45 -17.01 -2.24
CA ILE A 49 -11.76 -15.86 -3.06
C ILE A 49 -10.45 -15.23 -3.52
N GLU A 50 -10.41 -14.74 -4.75
CA GLU A 50 -9.27 -13.96 -5.25
C GLU A 50 -9.15 -12.65 -4.46
N ASP A 51 -8.03 -12.51 -3.75
CA ASP A 51 -7.71 -11.34 -2.93
C ASP A 51 -6.17 -11.19 -2.85
N PRO A 52 -5.54 -10.54 -3.84
CA PRO A 52 -4.10 -10.30 -3.81
C PRO A 52 -3.72 -9.37 -2.64
N PRO A 53 -2.61 -9.64 -1.93
CA PRO A 53 -1.56 -10.62 -2.22
C PRO A 53 -1.77 -12.00 -1.54
N PHE A 54 -2.91 -12.22 -0.89
CA PHE A 54 -3.16 -13.41 -0.07
C PHE A 54 -3.57 -14.62 -0.89
N VAL A 55 -4.46 -14.40 -1.86
CA VAL A 55 -4.95 -15.41 -2.79
C VAL A 55 -4.94 -14.81 -4.19
N ILE A 56 -4.16 -15.42 -5.08
CA ILE A 56 -3.94 -14.94 -6.45
C ILE A 56 -4.33 -16.07 -7.39
N PHE A 57 -5.21 -15.78 -8.33
CA PHE A 57 -5.55 -16.71 -9.40
C PHE A 57 -4.63 -16.50 -10.60
N GLU A 58 -3.79 -17.49 -10.88
CA GLU A 58 -2.80 -17.49 -11.96
C GLU A 58 -2.95 -18.78 -12.78
N PRO A 59 -3.84 -18.81 -13.79
CA PRO A 59 -4.06 -20.01 -14.61
C PRO A 59 -2.90 -20.31 -15.57
N TYR A 60 -1.99 -19.35 -15.79
CA TYR A 60 -0.80 -19.53 -16.61
C TYR A 60 0.44 -19.04 -15.88
N ARG A 61 1.45 -19.89 -15.74
CA ARG A 61 2.75 -19.50 -15.18
C ARG A 61 3.85 -19.86 -16.16
N GLN A 62 4.67 -18.88 -16.53
CA GLN A 62 5.78 -19.06 -17.48
C GLN A 62 5.35 -19.71 -18.82
N GLY A 63 4.13 -19.42 -19.28
CA GLY A 63 3.57 -19.96 -20.53
C GLY A 63 2.96 -21.36 -20.42
N VAL A 64 2.97 -21.98 -19.23
CA VAL A 64 2.34 -23.29 -18.98
C VAL A 64 0.94 -23.07 -18.39
N HIS A 65 -0.06 -23.77 -18.93
CA HIS A 65 -1.41 -23.82 -18.35
C HIS A 65 -1.40 -24.69 -17.09
N LEU A 66 -1.82 -24.11 -15.97
CA LEU A 66 -1.94 -24.79 -14.69
C LEU A 66 -3.37 -25.27 -14.50
N GLU A 67 -3.54 -26.38 -13.79
CA GLU A 67 -4.85 -26.97 -13.50
C GLU A 67 -5.02 -27.29 -12.02
N GLY A 68 -6.28 -27.27 -11.56
CA GLY A 68 -6.62 -27.58 -10.18
C GLY A 68 -6.00 -26.61 -9.18
N ASN A 69 -5.32 -27.16 -8.18
CA ASN A 69 -4.79 -26.37 -7.08
C ASN A 69 -3.63 -25.45 -7.49
N ASP A 70 -2.88 -25.81 -8.53
CA ASP A 70 -1.66 -25.09 -8.95
C ASP A 70 -1.95 -23.71 -9.54
N GLN A 71 -3.20 -23.49 -9.96
CA GLN A 71 -3.71 -22.20 -10.46
C GLN A 71 -3.79 -21.14 -9.35
N TRP A 72 -3.65 -21.51 -8.08
CA TRP A 72 -3.83 -20.60 -6.95
C TRP A 72 -2.51 -20.39 -6.21
N THR A 73 -2.10 -19.13 -6.09
CA THR A 73 -0.89 -18.71 -5.37
C THR A 73 -1.20 -17.63 -4.35
N GLY A 74 -0.18 -17.09 -3.70
CA GLY A 74 -0.32 -16.04 -2.70
C GLY A 74 -0.01 -16.53 -1.29
N PHE A 75 0.06 -15.58 -0.36
CA PHE A 75 0.49 -15.84 1.01
C PHE A 75 -0.35 -16.92 1.72
N ALA A 76 -1.68 -16.84 1.61
CA ALA A 76 -2.58 -17.76 2.31
C ALA A 76 -2.58 -19.15 1.67
N MET A 77 -2.42 -19.22 0.34
CA MET A 77 -2.36 -20.48 -0.40
C MET A 77 -1.07 -21.25 -0.11
N GLU A 78 0.07 -20.57 -0.05
CA GLU A 78 1.34 -21.19 0.29
C GLU A 78 1.37 -21.64 1.76
N LEU A 79 0.75 -20.87 2.67
CA LEU A 79 0.58 -21.28 4.06
C LEU A 79 -0.25 -22.57 4.16
N LEU A 80 -1.38 -22.65 3.45
CA LEU A 80 -2.20 -23.86 3.36
C LEU A 80 -1.39 -25.06 2.85
N GLN A 81 -0.60 -24.87 1.79
CA GLN A 81 0.25 -25.93 1.25
C GLN A 81 1.26 -26.46 2.28
N HIS A 82 1.86 -25.57 3.09
CA HIS A 82 2.77 -25.98 4.17
C HIS A 82 2.03 -26.72 5.29
N LEU A 83 0.83 -26.26 5.66
CA LEU A 83 0.00 -26.94 6.67
C LEU A 83 -0.44 -28.33 6.21
N SER A 84 -0.81 -28.47 4.93
CA SER A 84 -1.14 -29.76 4.31
C SER A 84 0.03 -30.73 4.37
N LYS A 85 1.25 -30.28 4.03
CA LYS A 85 2.46 -31.11 4.12
C LYS A 85 2.83 -31.50 5.56
N MET A 86 2.71 -30.57 6.52
CA MET A 86 3.05 -30.83 7.93
C MET A 86 2.06 -31.77 8.61
N ASN A 87 0.77 -31.69 8.26
CA ASN A 87 -0.30 -32.46 8.90
C ASN A 87 -0.78 -33.65 8.05
N HIS A 88 -0.15 -33.89 6.89
CA HIS A 88 -0.44 -35.00 5.98
C HIS A 88 -1.92 -35.09 5.57
N PHE A 89 -2.51 -33.99 5.11
CA PHE A 89 -3.87 -33.98 4.55
C PHE A 89 -3.89 -33.48 3.11
N ASP A 90 -4.79 -34.06 2.31
CA ASP A 90 -5.06 -33.63 0.93
C ASP A 90 -6.19 -32.60 0.89
N TYR A 91 -6.17 -31.71 -0.10
CA TYR A 91 -7.21 -30.72 -0.29
C TYR A 91 -7.47 -30.39 -1.76
N ILE A 92 -8.65 -29.88 -2.05
CA ILE A 92 -9.05 -29.38 -3.37
C ILE A 92 -9.61 -27.98 -3.20
N ILE A 93 -9.12 -27.04 -4.01
CA ILE A 93 -9.58 -25.65 -4.01
C ILE A 93 -10.82 -25.52 -4.90
N LYS A 94 -11.88 -24.94 -4.35
CA LYS A 94 -13.09 -24.57 -5.09
C LYS A 94 -13.37 -23.09 -4.82
N PRO A 95 -13.20 -22.19 -5.80
CA PRO A 95 -13.50 -20.79 -5.57
C PRO A 95 -14.98 -20.58 -5.25
N VAL A 96 -15.27 -19.62 -4.38
CA VAL A 96 -16.63 -19.24 -4.02
C VAL A 96 -17.39 -18.75 -5.26
N SER A 97 -18.62 -19.21 -5.42
CA SER A 97 -19.39 -18.96 -6.65
C SER A 97 -19.82 -17.50 -6.83
N ASP A 98 -20.10 -16.79 -5.73
CA ASP A 98 -20.63 -15.42 -5.74
C ASP A 98 -19.56 -14.34 -5.55
N LYS A 99 -18.28 -14.72 -5.40
CA LYS A 99 -17.13 -13.83 -5.15
C LYS A 99 -17.34 -12.90 -3.96
N LYS A 100 -17.98 -13.36 -2.89
CA LYS A 100 -18.14 -12.61 -1.65
C LYS A 100 -17.44 -13.29 -0.47
N PHE A 101 -16.99 -12.49 0.49
CA PHE A 101 -16.46 -13.01 1.75
C PHE A 101 -17.55 -13.62 2.64
N GLY A 102 -18.74 -13.05 2.59
CA GLY A 102 -19.90 -13.55 3.33
C GLY A 102 -20.47 -12.52 4.28
N THR A 103 -21.72 -12.19 4.01
CA THR A 103 -22.58 -11.27 4.75
C THR A 103 -23.91 -11.96 4.99
N PHE A 104 -24.55 -11.65 6.11
CA PHE A 104 -25.89 -12.14 6.37
C PHE A 104 -26.91 -11.33 5.56
N ASP A 105 -27.59 -11.98 4.62
CA ASP A 105 -28.70 -11.41 3.88
C ASP A 105 -29.97 -11.50 4.75
N GLU A 106 -30.31 -10.40 5.42
CA GLU A 106 -31.49 -10.31 6.30
C GLU A 106 -32.80 -10.62 5.56
N SER A 107 -32.89 -10.26 4.28
CA SER A 107 -34.10 -10.46 3.48
C SER A 107 -34.37 -11.93 3.19
N LYS A 108 -33.30 -12.73 3.04
CA LYS A 108 -33.38 -14.17 2.76
C LYS A 108 -33.13 -15.03 4.00
N GLY A 109 -32.66 -14.42 5.10
CA GLY A 109 -32.23 -15.11 6.31
C GLY A 109 -31.06 -16.08 6.08
N LYS A 110 -30.13 -15.73 5.18
CA LYS A 110 -29.06 -16.64 4.73
C LYS A 110 -27.70 -15.96 4.66
N TRP A 111 -26.65 -16.73 4.91
CA TRP A 111 -25.27 -16.28 4.71
C TRP A 111 -24.88 -16.47 3.24
N ASP A 112 -24.25 -15.48 2.64
CA ASP A 112 -23.64 -15.59 1.32
C ASP A 112 -22.12 -15.79 1.42
N GLY A 113 -21.44 -15.87 0.28
CA GLY A 113 -19.99 -15.89 0.21
C GLY A 113 -19.33 -17.13 0.81
N LEU A 114 -18.06 -16.95 1.17
CA LEU A 114 -17.24 -17.97 1.83
C LEU A 114 -17.87 -18.43 3.15
N ILE A 115 -18.49 -17.54 3.93
CA ILE A 115 -19.22 -17.92 5.15
C ILE A 115 -20.38 -18.86 4.80
N GLY A 116 -21.17 -18.53 3.77
CA GLY A 116 -22.26 -19.38 3.30
C GLY A 116 -21.77 -20.77 2.88
N ASP A 117 -20.65 -20.84 2.17
CA ASP A 117 -20.05 -22.13 1.77
C ASP A 117 -19.70 -23.03 2.97
N LEU A 118 -19.23 -22.44 4.07
CA LEU A 118 -18.95 -23.17 5.32
C LEU A 118 -20.24 -23.55 6.06
N VAL A 119 -21.14 -22.60 6.27
CA VAL A 119 -22.41 -22.82 7.01
C VAL A 119 -23.26 -23.89 6.34
N TYR A 120 -23.29 -23.92 5.01
CA TYR A 120 -24.03 -24.91 4.23
C TYR A 120 -23.22 -26.16 3.88
N LYS A 121 -22.03 -26.35 4.47
CA LYS A 121 -21.17 -27.52 4.29
C LYS A 121 -20.81 -27.81 2.82
N LYS A 122 -20.72 -26.77 1.99
CA LYS A 122 -20.21 -26.87 0.62
C LYS A 122 -18.68 -26.97 0.60
N ALA A 123 -18.03 -26.43 1.62
CA ALA A 123 -16.60 -26.53 1.87
C ALA A 123 -16.33 -26.97 3.31
N ASP A 124 -15.18 -27.61 3.54
CA ASP A 124 -14.71 -28.01 4.87
C ASP A 124 -13.86 -26.91 5.53
N LEU A 125 -13.15 -26.12 4.72
CA LEU A 125 -12.27 -25.05 5.18
C LEU A 125 -12.39 -23.84 4.24
N ALA A 126 -12.29 -22.62 4.78
CA ALA A 126 -12.15 -21.42 3.98
C ALA A 126 -10.79 -20.78 4.21
N VAL A 127 -10.07 -20.47 3.14
CA VAL A 127 -8.75 -19.85 3.19
C VAL A 127 -8.77 -18.56 2.39
N ALA A 128 -8.71 -17.43 3.09
CA ALA A 128 -8.67 -16.08 2.53
C ALA A 128 -8.22 -15.08 3.61
N SER A 129 -8.15 -13.81 3.26
CA SER A 129 -7.94 -12.67 4.17
C SER A 129 -9.20 -12.34 5.01
N PHE A 130 -9.64 -13.28 5.83
CA PHE A 130 -10.85 -13.10 6.62
C PHE A 130 -10.69 -12.12 7.78
N THR A 131 -11.58 -11.13 7.84
CA THR A 131 -11.82 -10.37 9.07
C THR A 131 -12.69 -11.18 10.02
N ILE A 132 -12.16 -11.46 11.21
CA ILE A 132 -12.90 -12.06 12.32
C ILE A 132 -13.84 -11.00 12.89
N THR A 133 -15.15 -11.27 12.84
CA THR A 133 -16.20 -10.41 13.39
C THR A 133 -17.14 -11.25 14.24
N TYR A 134 -17.80 -10.61 15.22
CA TYR A 134 -18.74 -11.29 16.12
C TYR A 134 -19.82 -12.09 15.38
N ASP A 135 -20.46 -11.49 14.37
CA ASP A 135 -21.55 -12.17 13.65
C ASP A 135 -21.08 -13.41 12.88
N ARG A 136 -19.84 -13.39 12.38
CA ARG A 136 -19.24 -14.53 11.68
C ARG A 136 -18.82 -15.63 12.66
N GLU A 137 -18.21 -15.26 13.78
CA GLU A 137 -17.75 -16.21 14.82
C GLU A 137 -18.92 -16.97 15.47
N ARG A 138 -20.14 -16.41 15.43
CA ARG A 138 -21.34 -17.11 15.92
C ARG A 138 -21.80 -18.27 15.05
N VAL A 139 -21.38 -18.32 13.78
CA VAL A 139 -21.84 -19.34 12.82
C VAL A 139 -20.74 -20.24 12.30
N ILE A 140 -19.48 -19.81 12.43
CA ILE A 140 -18.30 -20.59 12.07
C ILE A 140 -17.20 -20.39 13.12
N ASP A 141 -16.33 -21.39 13.26
CA ASP A 141 -15.15 -21.30 14.11
C ASP A 141 -13.95 -20.71 13.34
N PHE A 142 -13.20 -19.82 13.98
CA PHE A 142 -11.96 -19.28 13.45
C PHE A 142 -10.74 -19.91 14.13
N THR A 143 -9.65 -20.03 13.39
CA THR A 143 -8.33 -20.33 13.97
C THR A 143 -7.76 -19.10 14.67
N THR A 144 -6.65 -19.27 15.38
CA THR A 144 -5.86 -18.13 15.84
C THR A 144 -5.46 -17.26 14.65
N PRO A 145 -5.60 -15.92 14.73
CA PRO A 145 -5.27 -15.03 13.62
C PRO A 145 -3.78 -15.12 13.32
N PHE A 146 -3.44 -15.33 12.05
CA PHE A 146 -2.05 -15.43 11.59
C PHE A 146 -1.40 -14.06 11.33
N MET A 147 -2.22 -13.00 11.27
CA MET A 147 -1.78 -11.62 11.02
C MET A 147 -2.62 -10.65 11.86
N SER A 148 -1.94 -9.69 12.48
CA SER A 148 -2.60 -8.56 13.15
C SER A 148 -2.74 -7.39 12.17
N LEU A 149 -3.95 -6.89 11.99
CA LEU A 149 -4.23 -5.70 11.18
C LEU A 149 -4.20 -4.46 12.07
N SER A 150 -3.50 -3.42 11.64
CA SER A 150 -3.54 -2.08 12.25
C SER A 150 -4.19 -1.11 11.26
N LEU A 151 -5.20 -0.36 11.71
CA LEU A 151 -5.80 0.71 10.91
C LEU A 151 -4.73 1.78 10.65
N SER A 152 -4.49 2.08 9.38
CA SER A 152 -3.57 3.12 8.95
C SER A 152 -4.23 3.94 7.85
N VAL A 153 -3.97 5.24 7.84
CA VAL A 153 -4.45 6.15 6.80
C VAL A 153 -3.33 6.33 5.79
N ILE A 154 -3.60 5.98 4.53
CA ILE A 154 -2.69 6.24 3.42
C ILE A 154 -3.13 7.57 2.79
N ILE A 155 -2.25 8.56 2.85
CA ILE A 155 -2.47 9.87 2.21
C ILE A 155 -1.54 9.98 1.01
N GLN A 156 -2.09 10.34 -0.15
CA GLN A 156 -1.27 10.65 -1.31
C GLN A 156 -0.41 11.88 -1.00
N LYS A 157 0.91 11.74 -1.15
CA LYS A 157 1.82 12.88 -1.06
C LYS A 157 1.47 13.87 -2.18
N SER A 158 1.10 15.10 -1.84
CA SER A 158 0.90 16.15 -2.84
C SER A 158 2.25 16.54 -3.46
N ASN A 159 2.30 16.59 -4.79
CA ASN A 159 3.44 17.12 -5.55
C ASN A 159 3.40 18.66 -5.61
N SER A 160 3.04 19.32 -4.50
CA SER A 160 3.03 20.78 -4.46
C SER A 160 4.46 21.29 -4.36
N ASP A 161 4.90 22.07 -5.35
CA ASP A 161 6.22 22.70 -5.34
C ASP A 161 6.39 23.55 -4.07
N PRO A 162 7.37 23.26 -3.20
CA PRO A 162 7.57 23.99 -1.96
C PRO A 162 7.99 25.45 -2.18
N GLY A 163 8.39 25.82 -3.41
CA GLY A 163 8.88 27.15 -3.74
C GLY A 163 7.85 28.27 -3.61
N LEU A 164 6.56 27.99 -3.82
CA LEU A 164 5.50 29.00 -3.76
C LEU A 164 4.77 29.05 -2.39
N GLN A 165 5.07 28.14 -1.47
CA GLN A 165 4.53 28.19 -0.11
C GLN A 165 5.13 29.33 0.72
N PHE A 166 6.38 29.72 0.43
CA PHE A 166 7.03 30.86 1.09
C PHE A 166 6.48 32.22 0.68
N THR A 167 5.86 32.32 -0.51
CA THR A 167 5.19 33.54 -0.98
C THR A 167 3.70 33.57 -0.63
N ALA A 168 3.10 32.44 -0.25
CA ALA A 168 1.70 32.35 0.17
C ALA A 168 1.30 33.33 1.30
N PRO A 169 2.14 33.65 2.31
CA PRO A 169 1.78 34.63 3.33
C PRO A 169 1.95 36.09 2.90
N LEU A 170 2.56 36.37 1.75
CA LEU A 170 2.73 37.73 1.25
C LEU A 170 1.49 38.12 0.44
N SER A 171 0.65 38.99 1.01
CA SER A 171 -0.49 39.59 0.31
C SER A 171 -0.04 40.26 -1.00
N ASN A 172 -0.86 40.19 -2.06
CA ASN A 172 -0.62 40.83 -3.36
C ASN A 172 -0.20 42.31 -3.23
N GLU A 173 -0.68 42.98 -2.19
CA GLU A 173 -0.36 44.37 -1.86
C GLU A 173 1.12 44.59 -1.53
N VAL A 174 1.75 43.65 -0.81
CA VAL A 174 3.17 43.74 -0.44
C VAL A 174 4.07 43.52 -1.65
N SER A 175 3.70 42.60 -2.55
CA SER A 175 4.40 42.38 -3.81
C SER A 175 4.33 43.60 -4.72
N LEU A 176 3.18 44.28 -4.79
CA LEU A 176 3.03 45.54 -5.52
C LEU A 176 3.94 46.64 -4.95
N LEU A 177 4.03 46.75 -3.62
CA LEU A 177 4.92 47.72 -2.96
C LEU A 177 6.40 47.46 -3.26
N ALA A 178 6.81 46.19 -3.33
CA ALA A 178 8.17 45.83 -3.72
C ALA A 178 8.45 46.19 -5.19
N CYS A 179 7.46 46.06 -6.08
CA CYS A 179 7.56 46.48 -7.48
C CYS A 179 7.67 48.00 -7.62
N THR A 180 6.91 48.79 -6.84
CA THR A 180 6.99 50.26 -6.91
C THR A 180 8.35 50.78 -6.46
N TYR A 181 8.93 50.21 -5.39
CA TYR A 181 10.27 50.58 -4.93
C TYR A 181 11.35 50.39 -6.01
N LYS A 182 11.33 49.27 -6.73
CA LYS A 182 12.28 49.01 -7.83
C LYS A 182 12.14 50.04 -8.96
N ASN A 183 10.91 50.39 -9.34
CA ASN A 183 10.65 51.38 -10.37
C ASN A 183 11.12 52.79 -9.97
N VAL A 184 10.87 53.22 -8.74
CA VAL A 184 11.34 54.52 -8.23
C VAL A 184 12.86 54.58 -8.21
N LYS A 185 13.53 53.51 -7.77
CA LYS A 185 15.00 53.43 -7.79
C LYS A 185 15.57 53.59 -9.20
N LEU A 186 14.99 52.90 -10.18
CA LEU A 186 15.41 52.99 -11.59
C LEU A 186 15.25 54.40 -12.15
N VAL A 187 14.12 55.06 -11.87
CA VAL A 187 13.86 56.44 -12.33
C VAL A 187 14.87 57.42 -11.72
N LEU A 188 15.19 57.29 -10.43
CA LEU A 188 16.21 58.11 -9.78
C LEU A 188 17.60 57.88 -10.37
N GLU A 189 17.94 56.63 -10.71
CA GLU A 189 19.21 56.28 -11.32
C GLU A 189 19.35 56.85 -12.74
N ILE A 190 18.28 56.78 -13.55
CA ILE A 190 18.21 57.42 -14.87
C ILE A 190 18.28 58.95 -14.74
N HIS A 191 17.60 59.55 -13.77
CA HIS A 191 17.65 61.00 -13.57
C HIS A 191 19.07 61.46 -13.16
N ASN A 192 19.72 60.74 -12.25
CA ASN A 192 21.11 61.00 -11.87
C ASN A 192 22.08 60.83 -13.05
N PHE A 193 21.87 59.80 -13.89
CA PHE A 193 22.65 59.60 -15.10
C PHE A 193 22.43 60.75 -16.10
N ASN A 194 21.18 61.14 -16.36
CA ASN A 194 20.86 62.23 -17.28
C ASN A 194 21.41 63.60 -16.79
N LYS A 195 21.40 63.84 -15.47
CA LYS A 195 22.06 65.00 -14.86
C LYS A 195 23.57 65.00 -15.09
N PHE A 196 24.23 63.84 -14.94
CA PHE A 196 25.65 63.68 -15.19
C PHE A 196 26.05 63.94 -16.65
N TYR A 197 25.26 63.45 -17.62
CA TYR A 197 25.51 63.73 -19.05
C TYR A 197 25.31 65.20 -19.41
N ARG A 198 24.36 65.88 -18.77
CA ARG A 198 24.13 67.31 -19.01
C ARG A 198 25.32 68.15 -18.51
N GLU A 199 25.90 67.82 -17.36
CA GLU A 199 27.13 68.47 -16.86
C GLU A 199 28.36 68.21 -17.76
N LEU A 200 28.51 66.99 -18.29
CA LEU A 200 29.57 66.66 -19.26
C LEU A 200 29.42 67.40 -20.60
N SER A 201 28.20 67.51 -21.13
CA SER A 201 27.93 68.26 -22.38
C SER A 201 28.22 69.76 -22.25
N CYS A 202 27.94 70.35 -21.08
CA CYS A 202 28.29 71.74 -20.81
C CYS A 202 29.81 71.95 -20.74
N LEU A 203 30.55 70.97 -20.23
CA LEU A 203 32.01 71.01 -20.16
C LEU A 203 32.66 70.86 -21.54
N GLU A 204 32.17 69.98 -22.41
CA GLU A 204 32.70 69.84 -23.78
C GLU A 204 32.45 71.09 -24.65
N ILE A 205 31.29 71.75 -24.50
CA ILE A 205 31.00 73.02 -25.19
C ILE A 205 31.90 74.16 -24.68
N LEU A 206 32.16 74.22 -23.36
CA LEU A 206 33.09 75.19 -22.78
C LEU A 206 34.55 74.94 -23.20
N PHE A 207 34.97 73.68 -23.32
CA PHE A 207 36.31 73.33 -23.81
C PHE A 207 36.48 73.61 -25.31
N SER A 208 35.43 73.49 -26.12
CA SER A 208 35.49 73.80 -27.56
C SER A 208 35.50 75.30 -27.85
N LEU A 209 34.83 76.12 -27.04
CA LEU A 209 34.84 77.59 -27.19
C LEU A 209 36.17 78.24 -26.77
N GLN A 210 36.99 77.55 -25.97
CA GLN A 210 38.29 78.06 -25.54
C GLN A 210 39.41 77.80 -26.57
N THR A 211 39.21 76.90 -27.55
CA THR A 211 40.22 76.51 -28.54
C THR A 211 40.12 77.23 -29.88
N ASP A 212 39.06 78.01 -30.12
CA ASP A 212 38.83 78.76 -31.38
C ASP A 212 39.26 80.25 -31.31
N ASN A 213 39.93 80.68 -30.23
CA ASN A 213 40.28 82.09 -30.00
C ASN A 213 41.79 82.40 -29.90
N ASP A 214 42.66 81.51 -30.40
CA ASP A 214 44.11 81.76 -30.60
C ASP A 214 44.55 81.44 -32.04
#